data_AF-A9URV6-F1
#
_entry.id   AF-A9URV6-F1
#
_cell.length_a   1.000
_cell.length_b   1.000
_cell.length_c   1.000
_cell.angle_alpha   90.00
_cell.angle_beta   90.00
_cell.angle_gamma   90.00
#
_symmetry.space_group_name_H-M   'P 1'
#
loop_
_entity.id
_entity.type
_entity.pdbx_description
1 polymer ?
#
loop_
_entity_poly.entity_id
_entity_poly.type
_entity_poly.pdbx_seq_one_letter_code
_entity_poly.pdbx_strand_id
1 'polypeptide(L)'
;MHGRVKVRSTEEQEALKELERQKKCKGYLVLRNALFAKRNAQVHDRDGLQLSEQILLLNPDFTTVFAYRRETLLALLASDEPVDWAAEREFTTACLKRNPKSYNCWHHRRWILNQEAEPQAEAELELCTLFLKHDERNFHCWDYRRFVVEKLDRHDAVATELAYTEDKISHNYSNYSAWHNRSNLLLQFHGVTEPAQLATEALDAELELLTNAFYIDPQDQSAWYYHRWLLGRA
;
A
#
# COMPACT_ATOMS: atom_id res chain seq x y z
N MET A 1 14.30 4.44 8.87
CA MET A 1 15.07 5.67 9.17
C MET A 1 15.44 6.34 7.85
N HIS A 2 14.60 7.24 7.32
CA HIS A 2 14.88 7.94 6.07
C HIS A 2 14.55 9.43 6.23
N GLY A 3 15.24 10.30 5.49
CA GLY A 3 14.90 11.73 5.36
C GLY A 3 15.03 12.58 6.64
N ARG A 4 15.69 12.10 7.71
CA ARG A 4 15.93 12.92 8.91
C ARG A 4 17.00 13.97 8.64
N VAL A 5 16.56 15.21 8.39
CA VAL A 5 17.45 16.37 8.25
C VAL A 5 18.16 16.63 9.58
N LYS A 6 19.48 16.79 9.53
CA LYS A 6 20.27 17.15 10.71
C LYS A 6 20.04 18.63 11.04
N VAL A 7 19.28 18.90 12.09
CA VAL A 7 19.05 20.25 12.61
C VAL A 7 20.08 20.52 13.70
N ARG A 8 20.76 21.68 13.66
CA ARG A 8 21.58 22.16 14.78
C ARG A 8 20.65 22.79 15.81
N SER A 9 20.49 22.15 16.97
CA SER A 9 19.72 22.67 18.11
C SER A 9 20.64 23.15 19.23
N THR A 10 20.15 24.04 20.09
CA THR A 10 20.85 24.40 21.34
C THR A 10 20.70 23.28 22.37
N GLU A 11 21.61 23.20 23.34
CA GLU A 11 21.58 22.17 24.39
C GLU A 11 20.25 22.17 25.16
N GLU A 12 19.68 23.35 25.44
CA GLU A 12 18.38 23.50 26.10
C GLU A 12 17.22 22.93 25.27
N GLN A 13 17.23 23.17 23.95
CA GLN A 13 16.22 22.61 23.04
C GLN A 13 16.33 21.09 22.92
N GLU A 14 17.55 20.54 22.97
CA GLU A 14 17.79 19.10 22.96
C GLU A 14 17.32 18.45 24.27
N ALA A 15 17.61 19.08 25.41
CA ALA A 15 17.12 18.61 26.71
C ALA A 15 15.58 18.60 26.79
N LEU A 16 14.91 19.64 26.27
CA LEU A 16 13.44 19.69 26.23
C LEU A 16 12.86 18.60 25.32
N LYS A 17 13.40 18.42 24.11
CA LYS A 17 12.99 17.35 23.19
C LYS A 17 13.19 15.96 23.80
N GLU A 18 14.28 15.78 24.54
CA GLU A 18 14.56 14.51 25.21
C GLU A 18 13.56 14.23 26.32
N LEU A 19 13.22 15.25 27.14
CA LEU A 19 12.20 15.13 28.18
C LEU A 19 10.83 14.74 27.59
N GLU A 20 10.42 15.37 26.49
CA GLU A 20 9.19 15.01 25.78
C GLU A 20 9.23 13.58 25.21
N ARG A 21 10.36 13.19 24.63
CA ARG A 21 10.57 11.83 24.11
C ARG A 21 10.47 10.80 25.22
N GLN A 22 11.04 11.07 26.39
CA GLN A 22 10.96 10.20 27.56
C GLN A 22 9.53 10.06 28.07
N LYS A 23 8.76 11.16 28.13
CA LYS A 23 7.33 11.11 28.51
C LYS A 23 6.52 10.23 27.55
N LYS A 24 6.70 10.43 26.24
CA LYS A 24 6.04 9.61 25.20
C LYS A 24 6.46 8.14 25.28
N CYS A 25 7.75 7.88 25.50
CA CYS A 25 8.29 6.53 25.66
C CYS A 25 7.67 5.82 26.87
N LYS A 26 7.58 6.49 28.03
CA LYS A 26 6.92 5.94 29.23
C LYS A 26 5.47 5.57 28.96
N GLY A 27 4.69 6.46 28.34
CA GLY A 27 3.30 6.16 27.97
C GLY A 27 3.19 4.96 27.03
N TYR A 28 4.03 4.90 25.99
CA TYR A 28 4.07 3.77 25.06
C TYR A 28 4.43 2.45 25.76
N LEU A 29 5.38 2.46 26.69
CA LEU A 29 5.78 1.28 27.44
C LEU A 29 4.65 0.74 28.32
N VAL A 30 3.86 1.62 28.94
CA VAL A 30 2.67 1.22 29.73
C VAL A 30 1.66 0.49 28.84
N LEU A 31 1.29 1.09 27.70
CA LEU A 31 0.36 0.49 26.73
C LEU A 31 0.87 -0.86 26.23
N ARG A 32 2.15 -0.91 25.82
CA ARG A 32 2.79 -2.14 25.34
C ARG A 32 2.75 -3.22 26.42
N ASN A 33 3.15 -2.91 27.65
CA ASN A 33 3.20 -3.90 28.72
C ASN A 33 1.80 -4.44 29.06
N ALA A 34 0.77 -3.58 29.05
CA ALA A 34 -0.62 -3.99 29.24
C ALA A 34 -1.09 -4.95 28.14
N LEU A 35 -0.82 -4.63 26.87
CA LEU A 35 -1.14 -5.51 25.74
C LEU A 35 -0.42 -6.86 25.83
N PHE A 36 0.87 -6.84 26.15
CA PHE A 36 1.66 -8.06 26.27
C PHE A 36 1.23 -8.92 27.47
N ALA A 37 0.76 -8.31 28.56
CA ALA A 37 0.17 -9.04 29.68
C ALA A 37 -1.10 -9.79 29.23
N LYS A 38 -2.00 -9.14 28.48
CA LYS A 38 -3.17 -9.81 27.89
C LYS A 38 -2.78 -10.94 26.94
N ARG A 39 -1.84 -10.68 26.03
CA ARG A 39 -1.33 -11.70 25.09
C ARG A 39 -0.77 -12.92 25.82
N ASN A 40 0.05 -12.70 26.86
CA ASN A 40 0.61 -13.80 27.66
C ASN A 40 -0.46 -14.57 28.44
N ALA A 41 -1.53 -13.90 28.85
CA ALA A 41 -2.71 -14.50 29.47
C ALA A 41 -3.72 -15.07 28.45
N GLN A 42 -3.42 -15.00 27.15
CA GLN A 42 -4.32 -15.40 26.04
C GLN A 42 -5.69 -14.74 26.10
N VAL A 43 -5.76 -13.51 26.59
CA VAL A 43 -6.99 -12.72 26.65
C VAL A 43 -7.16 -11.97 25.33
N HIS A 44 -8.26 -12.26 24.63
CA HIS A 44 -8.62 -11.71 23.33
C HIS A 44 -9.96 -10.98 23.45
N ASP A 45 -9.92 -9.68 23.78
CA ASP A 45 -11.10 -8.86 24.05
C ASP A 45 -11.02 -7.49 23.35
N ARG A 46 -12.12 -6.73 23.39
CA ARG A 46 -12.21 -5.38 22.79
C ARG A 46 -11.23 -4.38 23.40
N ASP A 47 -10.89 -4.53 24.68
CA ASP A 47 -9.85 -3.73 25.34
C ASP A 47 -8.46 -4.02 24.73
N GLY A 48 -8.16 -5.28 24.42
CA GLY A 48 -6.99 -5.67 23.64
C GLY A 48 -6.93 -5.00 22.26
N LEU A 49 -8.07 -4.90 21.56
CA LEU A 49 -8.14 -4.15 20.30
C LEU A 49 -7.82 -2.66 20.51
N GLN A 50 -8.41 -2.01 21.52
CA GLN A 50 -8.13 -0.60 21.81
C GLN A 50 -6.65 -0.33 22.15
N LEU A 51 -6.05 -1.19 22.97
CA LEU A 51 -4.61 -1.11 23.29
C LEU A 51 -3.75 -1.29 22.04
N SER A 52 -4.08 -2.27 21.19
CA SER A 52 -3.34 -2.52 19.95
C SER A 52 -3.44 -1.34 18.98
N GLU A 53 -4.61 -0.70 18.88
CA GLU A 53 -4.83 0.48 18.04
C GLU A 53 -3.96 1.67 18.48
N GLN A 54 -3.96 2.00 19.77
CA GLN A 54 -3.14 3.08 20.31
C GLN A 54 -1.64 2.87 20.02
N ILE A 55 -1.17 1.62 20.11
CA ILE A 55 0.23 1.27 19.82
C ILE A 55 0.52 1.40 18.31
N LEU A 56 -0.36 0.89 17.45
CA LEU A 56 -0.15 0.86 16.00
C LEU A 56 -0.32 2.22 15.33
N LEU A 57 -1.18 3.10 15.84
CA LEU A 57 -1.26 4.49 15.39
C LEU A 57 0.04 5.27 15.66
N LEU A 58 0.78 4.89 16.71
CA LEU A 58 2.11 5.45 17.01
C LEU A 58 3.21 4.80 16.16
N ASN A 59 3.16 3.48 16.01
CA ASN A 59 4.12 2.67 15.28
C ASN A 59 3.44 1.51 14.49
N PRO A 60 3.08 1.74 13.22
CA PRO A 60 2.44 0.71 12.38
C PRO A 60 3.42 -0.39 11.94
N ASP A 61 4.70 -0.31 12.28
CA ASP A 61 5.66 -1.37 11.94
C ASP A 61 5.81 -2.44 13.04
N PHE A 62 4.95 -2.42 14.05
CA PHE A 62 4.98 -3.43 15.11
C PHE A 62 4.20 -4.71 14.73
N THR A 63 4.89 -5.64 14.06
CA THR A 63 4.32 -6.90 13.57
C THR A 63 3.59 -7.73 14.64
N THR A 64 4.16 -7.85 15.86
CA THR A 64 3.55 -8.64 16.94
C THR A 64 2.20 -8.10 17.38
N VAL A 65 2.01 -6.78 17.35
CA VAL A 65 0.75 -6.15 17.75
C VAL A 65 -0.32 -6.38 16.69
N PHE A 66 0.05 -6.33 15.41
CA PHE A 66 -0.84 -6.74 14.32
C PHE A 66 -1.22 -8.23 14.39
N ALA A 67 -0.30 -9.11 14.80
CA ALA A 67 -0.61 -10.53 15.01
C ALA A 67 -1.65 -10.71 16.12
N TYR A 68 -1.42 -10.10 17.29
CA TYR A 68 -2.38 -10.13 18.39
C TYR A 68 -3.75 -9.53 18.00
N ARG A 69 -3.76 -8.45 17.21
CA ARG A 69 -5.00 -7.84 16.72
C ARG A 69 -5.79 -8.83 15.86
N ARG A 70 -5.14 -9.54 14.93
CA ARG A 70 -5.79 -10.60 14.12
C ARG A 70 -6.30 -11.75 14.97
N GLU A 71 -5.49 -12.26 15.88
CA GLU A 71 -5.89 -13.32 16.83
C GLU A 71 -7.16 -12.91 17.59
N THR A 72 -7.21 -11.64 18.03
CA THR A 72 -8.36 -11.09 18.75
C THR A 72 -9.61 -10.96 17.87
N LEU A 73 -9.48 -10.43 16.66
CA LEU A 73 -10.61 -10.34 15.72
C LEU A 73 -11.16 -11.73 15.37
N LEU A 74 -10.30 -12.72 15.17
CA LEU A 74 -10.72 -14.12 14.94
C LEU A 74 -11.41 -14.73 16.15
N ALA A 75 -10.95 -14.45 17.37
CA ALA A 75 -11.58 -14.93 18.60
C ALA A 75 -12.99 -14.33 18.79
N LEU A 76 -13.18 -13.06 18.45
CA LEU A 76 -14.48 -12.40 18.47
C LEU A 76 -15.45 -13.04 17.45
N LEU A 77 -14.99 -13.26 16.21
CA LEU A 77 -15.80 -13.95 15.19
C LEU A 77 -16.19 -15.36 15.64
N ALA A 78 -15.25 -16.12 16.22
CA ALA A 78 -15.51 -17.47 16.72
C ALA A 78 -16.48 -17.51 17.91
N SER A 79 -16.68 -16.37 18.59
CA SER A 79 -17.61 -16.20 19.70
C SER A 79 -18.93 -15.55 19.28
N ASP A 80 -19.20 -15.48 17.97
CA ASP A 80 -20.36 -14.80 17.37
C ASP A 80 -20.48 -13.31 17.76
N GLU A 81 -19.38 -12.67 18.18
CA GLU A 81 -19.35 -11.22 18.39
C GLU A 81 -19.19 -10.49 17.04
N PRO A 82 -19.99 -9.43 16.78
CA PRO A 82 -19.89 -8.69 15.53
C PRO A 82 -18.58 -7.92 15.46
N VAL A 83 -17.86 -8.12 14.35
CA VAL A 83 -16.67 -7.36 13.97
C VAL A 83 -17.06 -6.29 12.96
N ASP A 84 -16.73 -5.04 13.29
CA ASP A 84 -16.92 -3.90 12.37
C ASP A 84 -15.70 -3.78 11.45
N TRP A 85 -15.79 -4.37 10.26
CA TRP A 85 -14.74 -4.29 9.26
C TRP A 85 -14.53 -2.88 8.70
N ALA A 86 -15.57 -2.03 8.70
CA ALA A 86 -15.45 -0.64 8.27
C ALA A 86 -14.55 0.15 9.23
N ALA A 87 -14.78 0.01 10.54
CA ALA A 87 -13.92 0.60 11.56
C ALA A 87 -12.47 0.07 11.45
N GLU A 88 -12.27 -1.22 11.16
CA GLU A 88 -10.94 -1.81 10.98
C GLU A 88 -10.22 -1.28 9.72
N ARG A 89 -10.97 -1.02 8.64
CA ARG A 89 -10.45 -0.33 7.45
C ARG A 89 -10.08 1.12 7.73
N GLU A 90 -10.90 1.86 8.49
CA GLU A 90 -10.57 3.24 8.87
C GLU A 90 -9.30 3.30 9.73
N PHE A 91 -9.17 2.38 10.69
CA PHE A 91 -7.98 2.21 11.51
C PHE A 91 -6.72 1.99 10.65
N THR A 92 -6.77 1.06 9.68
CA THR A 92 -5.62 0.82 8.80
C THR A 92 -5.33 2.01 7.89
N THR A 93 -6.34 2.76 7.44
CA THR A 93 -6.14 4.03 6.72
C THR A 93 -5.39 5.04 7.58
N ALA A 94 -5.73 5.17 8.87
CA ALA A 94 -5.02 6.06 9.79
C ALA A 94 -3.55 5.63 9.99
N CYS A 95 -3.29 4.32 10.10
CA CYS A 95 -1.95 3.77 10.16
C CYS A 95 -1.14 4.03 8.88
N LEU A 96 -1.75 3.91 7.70
CA LEU A 96 -1.09 4.19 6.41
C LEU A 96 -0.84 5.69 6.20
N LYS A 97 -1.72 6.57 6.68
CA LYS A 97 -1.45 8.02 6.69
C LYS A 97 -0.22 8.36 7.56
N ARG A 98 0.03 7.60 8.62
CA ARG A 98 1.22 7.72 9.49
C ARG A 98 2.48 7.17 8.80
N ASN A 99 2.40 5.98 8.23
CA ASN A 99 3.48 5.36 7.47
C ASN A 99 2.92 4.62 6.23
N PRO A 100 2.94 5.25 5.04
CA PRO A 100 2.37 4.65 3.83
C PRO A 100 3.21 3.50 3.27
N LYS A 101 4.40 3.24 3.85
CA LYS A 101 5.34 2.18 3.46
C LYS A 101 5.41 1.05 4.49
N SER A 102 4.41 0.96 5.38
CA SER A 102 4.35 -0.09 6.39
C SER A 102 3.88 -1.41 5.77
N TYR A 103 4.79 -2.39 5.67
CA TYR A 103 4.47 -3.75 5.22
C TYR A 103 3.35 -4.38 6.06
N ASN A 104 3.45 -4.25 7.39
CA ASN A 104 2.50 -4.90 8.30
C ASN A 104 1.08 -4.35 8.12
N CYS A 105 0.97 -3.03 7.91
CA CYS A 105 -0.34 -2.40 7.73
C CYS A 105 -0.99 -2.80 6.40
N TRP A 106 -0.24 -2.78 5.28
CA TRP A 106 -0.75 -3.25 3.99
C TRP A 106 -1.13 -4.74 4.03
N HIS A 107 -0.31 -5.56 4.67
CA HIS A 107 -0.61 -6.98 4.85
C HIS A 107 -1.87 -7.21 5.69
N HIS A 108 -2.03 -6.46 6.78
CA HIS A 108 -3.25 -6.52 7.59
C HIS A 108 -4.48 -6.07 6.81
N ARG A 109 -4.35 -5.05 5.97
CA ARG A 109 -5.44 -4.58 5.10
C ARG A 109 -5.85 -5.62 4.04
N ARG A 110 -4.89 -6.33 3.45
CA ARG A 110 -5.17 -7.50 2.58
C ARG A 110 -5.89 -8.61 3.33
N TRP A 111 -5.48 -8.86 4.57
CA TRP A 111 -6.11 -9.87 5.42
C TRP A 111 -7.58 -9.51 5.71
N ILE A 112 -7.89 -8.24 6.04
CA ILE A 112 -9.27 -7.75 6.25
C ILE A 112 -10.14 -8.06 5.04
N LEU A 113 -9.71 -7.65 3.83
CA LEU A 113 -10.48 -7.90 2.60
C LEU A 113 -10.75 -9.39 2.33
N ASN A 114 -9.89 -10.29 2.80
CA ASN A 114 -10.11 -11.73 2.67
C ASN A 114 -11.09 -12.29 3.73
N GLN A 115 -11.39 -11.55 4.79
CA GLN A 115 -12.38 -11.94 5.80
C GLN A 115 -13.80 -11.46 5.45
N GLU A 116 -13.92 -10.38 4.68
CA GLU A 116 -15.22 -9.83 4.28
C GLU A 116 -15.91 -10.73 3.24
N ALA A 117 -17.19 -11.02 3.47
CA ALA A 117 -18.01 -11.75 2.50
C ALA A 117 -18.23 -10.93 1.21
N GLU A 118 -18.39 -9.62 1.35
CA GLU A 118 -18.52 -8.66 0.26
C GLU A 118 -17.41 -7.60 0.36
N PRO A 119 -16.24 -7.84 -0.26
CA PRO A 119 -15.12 -6.91 -0.22
C PRO A 119 -15.50 -5.58 -0.88
N GLN A 120 -15.21 -4.46 -0.21
CA GLN A 120 -15.47 -3.10 -0.70
C GLN A 120 -14.43 -2.66 -1.74
N ALA A 121 -14.26 -3.45 -2.81
CA ALA A 121 -13.09 -3.35 -3.68
C ALA A 121 -13.01 -2.03 -4.46
N GLU A 122 -14.12 -1.44 -4.88
CA GLU A 122 -14.16 -0.11 -5.51
C GLU A 122 -13.63 0.97 -4.58
N ALA A 123 -14.06 0.99 -3.31
CA ALA A 123 -13.58 1.94 -2.31
C ALA A 123 -12.07 1.75 -2.04
N GLU A 124 -11.56 0.53 -2.13
CA GLU A 124 -10.13 0.23 -2.01
C GLU A 124 -9.33 0.69 -3.23
N LEU A 125 -9.90 0.64 -4.44
CA LEU A 125 -9.27 1.23 -5.62
C LEU A 125 -9.18 2.76 -5.50
N GLU A 126 -10.22 3.42 -4.98
CA GLU A 126 -10.20 4.86 -4.71
C GLU A 126 -9.13 5.22 -3.67
N LEU A 127 -9.00 4.42 -2.62
CA LEU A 127 -7.93 4.55 -1.64
C LEU A 127 -6.56 4.43 -2.30
N CYS A 128 -6.34 3.43 -3.15
CA CYS A 128 -5.10 3.28 -3.89
C CYS A 128 -4.81 4.51 -4.76
N THR A 129 -5.83 5.04 -5.44
CA THR A 129 -5.69 6.25 -6.25
C THR A 129 -5.28 7.46 -5.40
N LEU A 130 -5.82 7.59 -4.18
CA LEU A 130 -5.42 8.64 -3.24
C LEU A 130 -3.96 8.48 -2.79
N PHE A 131 -3.53 7.28 -2.39
CA PHE A 131 -2.14 7.05 -1.95
C PHE A 131 -1.14 7.21 -3.09
N LEU A 132 -1.47 6.76 -4.30
CA LEU A 132 -0.62 6.93 -5.49
C LEU A 132 -0.58 8.36 -6.01
N LYS A 133 -1.60 9.18 -5.71
CA LYS A 133 -1.53 10.63 -5.94
C LYS A 133 -0.50 11.30 -5.02
N HIS A 134 -0.30 10.79 -3.81
CA HIS A 134 0.68 11.32 -2.86
C HIS A 134 2.10 10.78 -3.08
N ASP A 135 2.24 9.50 -3.38
CA ASP A 135 3.51 8.85 -3.75
C ASP A 135 3.25 7.83 -4.86
N GLU A 136 3.42 8.28 -6.09
CA GLU A 136 3.14 7.49 -7.30
C GLU A 136 4.09 6.29 -7.47
N ARG A 137 5.21 6.28 -6.74
CA ARG A 137 6.22 5.21 -6.71
C ARG A 137 6.07 4.31 -5.50
N ASN A 138 4.98 4.44 -4.74
CA ASN A 138 4.69 3.56 -3.62
C ASN A 138 4.32 2.15 -4.12
N PHE A 139 5.34 1.29 -4.25
CA PHE A 139 5.14 -0.07 -4.73
C PHE A 139 4.19 -0.88 -3.84
N HIS A 140 4.14 -0.63 -2.52
CA HIS A 140 3.19 -1.32 -1.65
C HIS A 140 1.74 -1.04 -2.04
N CYS A 141 1.46 0.21 -2.43
CA CYS A 141 0.13 0.61 -2.89
C CYS A 141 -0.18 0.03 -4.28
N TRP A 142 0.80 -0.04 -5.17
CA TRP A 142 0.64 -0.73 -6.46
C TRP A 142 0.39 -2.23 -6.29
N ASP A 143 1.13 -2.90 -5.40
CA ASP A 143 0.94 -4.30 -5.05
C ASP A 143 -0.46 -4.53 -4.46
N TYR A 144 -0.90 -3.65 -3.56
CA TYR A 144 -2.24 -3.71 -2.99
C TYR A 144 -3.33 -3.48 -4.03
N ARG A 145 -3.15 -2.51 -4.94
CA ARG A 145 -4.08 -2.26 -6.04
C ARG A 145 -4.27 -3.50 -6.91
N ARG A 146 -3.18 -4.18 -7.32
CA ARG A 146 -3.27 -5.42 -8.10
C ARG A 146 -4.07 -6.50 -7.36
N PHE A 147 -3.81 -6.68 -6.06
CA PHE A 147 -4.59 -7.60 -5.23
C PHE A 147 -6.09 -7.24 -5.19
N VAL A 148 -6.44 -5.96 -5.11
CA VAL A 148 -7.85 -5.52 -5.12
C VAL A 148 -8.50 -5.77 -6.48
N VAL A 149 -7.78 -5.52 -7.57
CA VAL A 149 -8.25 -5.79 -8.95
C VAL A 149 -8.56 -7.27 -9.14
N GLU A 150 -7.70 -8.17 -8.65
CA GLU A 150 -7.93 -9.62 -8.68
C GLU A 150 -9.20 -10.04 -7.92
N LYS A 151 -9.65 -9.24 -6.94
CA LYS A 151 -10.85 -9.51 -6.14
C LYS A 151 -12.14 -8.97 -6.76
N LEU A 152 -12.06 -8.06 -7.73
CA LEU A 152 -13.22 -7.36 -8.31
C LEU A 152 -14.09 -8.21 -9.24
N ASP A 153 -13.69 -9.45 -9.57
CA ASP A 153 -14.39 -10.40 -10.46
C ASP A 153 -15.19 -9.72 -11.60
N ARG A 154 -14.54 -8.79 -12.31
CA ARG A 154 -15.13 -7.98 -13.38
C ARG A 154 -14.42 -8.24 -14.70
N HIS A 155 -15.18 -8.45 -15.77
CA HIS A 155 -14.64 -8.78 -17.10
C HIS A 155 -13.76 -7.67 -17.68
N ASP A 156 -14.04 -6.40 -17.35
CA ASP A 156 -13.34 -5.22 -17.84
C ASP A 156 -12.24 -4.72 -16.88
N ALA A 157 -11.84 -5.52 -15.88
CA ALA A 157 -10.84 -5.11 -14.88
C ALA A 157 -9.52 -4.73 -15.54
N VAL A 158 -9.03 -5.58 -16.45
CA VAL A 158 -7.74 -5.39 -17.14
C VAL A 158 -7.78 -4.14 -18.02
N ALA A 159 -8.87 -3.94 -18.76
CA ALA A 159 -9.05 -2.75 -19.61
C ALA A 159 -9.08 -1.46 -18.78
N THR A 160 -9.80 -1.48 -17.65
CA THR A 160 -9.90 -0.35 -16.72
C THR A 160 -8.54 -0.03 -16.10
N GLU A 161 -7.78 -1.06 -15.70
CA GLU A 161 -6.44 -0.87 -15.16
C GLU A 161 -5.41 -0.42 -16.19
N LEU A 162 -5.52 -0.86 -17.45
CA LEU A 162 -4.71 -0.32 -18.55
C LEU A 162 -4.96 1.17 -18.72
N ALA A 163 -6.23 1.59 -18.78
CA ALA A 163 -6.58 3.01 -18.84
C ALA A 163 -6.05 3.78 -17.62
N TYR A 164 -6.10 3.19 -16.43
CA TYR A 164 -5.52 3.79 -15.22
C TYR A 164 -3.99 3.97 -15.33
N THR A 165 -3.26 2.99 -15.88
CA THR A 165 -1.81 3.15 -16.10
C THR A 165 -1.50 4.24 -17.12
N GLU A 166 -2.31 4.38 -18.16
CA GLU A 166 -2.18 5.45 -19.17
C GLU A 166 -2.39 6.84 -18.56
N ASP A 167 -3.42 6.99 -17.72
CA ASP A 167 -3.63 8.20 -16.92
C ASP A 167 -2.40 8.52 -16.07
N LYS A 168 -1.82 7.54 -15.37
CA LYS A 168 -0.62 7.77 -14.54
C LYS A 168 0.61 8.15 -15.36
N ILE A 169 0.81 7.53 -16.51
CA ILE A 169 1.94 7.81 -17.40
C ILE A 169 1.79 9.21 -18.01
N SER A 170 0.61 9.57 -18.50
CA SER A 170 0.38 10.89 -19.12
C SER A 170 0.55 12.05 -18.13
N HIS A 171 0.25 11.83 -16.84
CA HIS A 171 0.52 12.80 -15.78
C HIS A 171 2.00 12.86 -15.36
N ASN A 172 2.71 11.73 -15.40
CA ASN A 172 4.13 11.66 -15.14
C ASN A 172 4.82 10.51 -15.88
N TYR A 173 5.52 10.85 -16.96
CA TYR A 173 6.25 9.88 -17.78
C TYR A 173 7.39 9.19 -17.03
N SER A 174 7.89 9.76 -15.93
CA SER A 174 8.90 9.14 -15.07
C SER A 174 8.35 8.10 -14.09
N ASN A 175 7.06 7.81 -14.13
CA ASN A 175 6.45 6.83 -13.25
C ASN A 175 6.74 5.39 -13.68
N TYR A 176 7.91 4.89 -13.30
CA TYR A 176 8.32 3.50 -13.58
C TYR A 176 7.29 2.46 -13.09
N SER A 177 6.63 2.71 -11.97
CA SER A 177 5.63 1.78 -11.44
C SER A 177 4.41 1.65 -12.34
N ALA A 178 3.98 2.74 -12.99
CA ALA A 178 2.90 2.70 -13.96
C ALA A 178 3.32 1.95 -15.24
N TRP A 179 4.51 2.23 -15.77
CA TRP A 179 5.06 1.50 -16.93
C TRP A 179 5.19 0.00 -16.67
N HIS A 180 5.73 -0.38 -15.51
CA HIS A 180 5.85 -1.78 -15.12
C HIS A 180 4.49 -2.47 -14.93
N ASN A 181 3.51 -1.77 -14.38
CA ASN A 181 2.17 -2.34 -14.27
C ASN A 181 1.53 -2.51 -15.66
N ARG A 182 1.71 -1.53 -16.54
CA ARG A 182 1.23 -1.56 -17.93
C ARG A 182 1.82 -2.73 -18.71
N SER A 183 3.12 -3.03 -18.54
CA SER A 183 3.76 -4.15 -19.26
C SER A 183 3.11 -5.49 -18.96
N ASN A 184 2.71 -5.71 -17.69
CA ASN A 184 2.05 -6.95 -17.29
C ASN A 184 0.59 -6.99 -17.79
N LEU A 185 -0.13 -5.88 -17.64
CA LEU A 185 -1.54 -5.78 -18.03
C LEU A 185 -1.73 -5.86 -19.54
N LEU A 186 -0.80 -5.33 -20.34
CA LEU A 186 -0.88 -5.33 -21.80
C LEU A 186 -0.84 -6.76 -22.34
N LEU A 187 0.09 -7.57 -21.84
CA LEU A 187 0.20 -8.99 -22.22
C LEU A 187 -1.07 -9.76 -21.83
N GLN A 188 -1.59 -9.52 -20.62
CA GLN A 188 -2.84 -10.13 -20.15
C GLN A 188 -4.04 -9.73 -21.01
N PHE A 189 -4.15 -8.45 -21.39
CA PHE A 189 -5.25 -7.93 -22.19
C PHE A 189 -5.30 -8.56 -23.59
N HIS A 190 -4.13 -8.78 -24.19
CA HIS A 190 -4.03 -9.41 -25.52
C HIS A 190 -3.93 -10.95 -25.47
N GLY A 191 -3.89 -11.56 -24.27
CA GLY A 191 -3.79 -13.01 -24.12
C GLY A 191 -2.47 -13.61 -24.62
N VAL A 192 -1.37 -12.84 -24.52
CA VAL A 192 -0.03 -13.22 -24.98
C VAL A 192 0.94 -13.30 -23.81
N THR A 193 2.09 -13.94 -24.01
CA THR A 193 3.14 -14.08 -22.97
C THR A 193 4.36 -13.21 -23.23
N GLU A 194 4.61 -12.85 -24.49
CA GLU A 194 5.79 -12.10 -24.90
C GLU A 194 5.38 -10.88 -25.76
N PRO A 195 6.06 -9.73 -25.64
CA PRO A 195 5.77 -8.54 -26.45
C PRO A 195 5.82 -8.78 -27.96
N ALA A 196 6.68 -9.70 -28.41
CA ALA A 196 6.82 -10.06 -29.83
C ALA A 196 5.55 -10.70 -30.44
N GLN A 197 4.59 -11.12 -29.61
CA GLN A 197 3.32 -11.70 -30.05
C GLN A 197 2.21 -10.66 -30.17
N LEU A 198 2.44 -9.41 -29.77
CA LEU A 198 1.47 -8.33 -29.89
C LEU A 198 1.16 -8.05 -31.36
N ALA A 199 -0.12 -7.77 -31.64
CA ALA A 199 -0.54 -7.32 -32.96
C ALA A 199 0.11 -5.98 -33.30
N THR A 200 0.34 -5.73 -34.60
CA THR A 200 1.01 -4.51 -35.07
C THR A 200 0.29 -3.26 -34.58
N GLU A 201 -1.04 -3.25 -34.56
CA GLU A 201 -1.83 -2.11 -34.10
C GLU A 201 -1.61 -1.80 -32.61
N ALA A 202 -1.45 -2.83 -31.76
CA ALA A 202 -1.17 -2.66 -30.34
C ALA A 202 0.26 -2.16 -30.11
N LEU A 203 1.22 -2.68 -30.89
CA LEU A 203 2.61 -2.24 -30.85
C LEU A 203 2.74 -0.77 -31.27
N ASP A 204 2.07 -0.37 -32.35
CA ASP A 204 2.09 1.00 -32.86
C ASP A 204 1.52 2.00 -31.83
N ALA A 205 0.43 1.62 -31.15
CA ALA A 205 -0.15 2.45 -30.09
C ALA A 205 0.80 2.66 -28.89
N GLU A 206 1.49 1.61 -28.44
CA GLU A 206 2.49 1.73 -27.36
C GLU A 206 3.73 2.53 -27.80
N LEU A 207 4.14 2.42 -29.06
CA LEU A 207 5.24 3.22 -29.62
C LEU A 207 4.86 4.71 -29.72
N GLU A 208 3.59 5.04 -30.02
CA GLU A 208 3.11 6.42 -29.99
C GLU A 208 3.15 6.99 -28.57
N LEU A 209 2.68 6.23 -27.57
CA LEU A 209 2.75 6.62 -26.15
C LEU A 209 4.19 6.86 -25.70
N LEU A 210 5.12 5.98 -26.08
CA LEU A 210 6.55 6.12 -25.81
C LEU A 210 7.17 7.34 -26.51
N THR A 211 6.78 7.60 -27.75
CA THR A 211 7.25 8.75 -28.51
C THR A 211 6.92 10.06 -27.80
N ASN A 212 5.68 10.18 -27.29
CA ASN A 212 5.27 11.33 -26.47
C ASN A 212 6.12 11.46 -25.19
N ALA A 213 6.40 10.34 -24.51
CA ALA A 213 7.26 10.33 -23.33
C ALA A 213 8.67 10.87 -23.62
N PHE A 214 9.29 10.40 -24.71
CA PHE A 214 10.65 10.81 -25.10
C PHE A 214 10.75 12.26 -25.53
N TYR A 215 9.70 12.81 -26.16
CA TYR A 215 9.67 14.23 -26.51
C TYR A 215 9.55 15.15 -25.29
N ILE A 216 8.89 14.69 -24.22
CA ILE A 216 8.66 15.47 -23.02
C ILE A 216 9.86 15.41 -22.07
N ASP A 217 10.38 14.21 -21.81
CA ASP A 217 11.59 14.02 -21.00
C ASP A 217 12.49 12.92 -21.59
N PRO A 218 13.45 13.27 -22.47
CA PRO A 218 14.34 12.28 -23.08
C PRO A 218 15.34 11.67 -22.08
N GLN A 219 15.52 12.27 -20.90
CA GLN A 219 16.42 11.75 -19.86
C GLN A 219 15.72 10.75 -18.94
N ASP A 220 14.38 10.65 -19.01
CA ASP A 220 13.64 9.70 -18.20
C ASP A 220 13.95 8.25 -18.60
N GLN A 221 14.51 7.49 -17.67
CA GLN A 221 14.90 6.11 -17.93
C GLN A 221 13.72 5.15 -18.00
N SER A 222 12.58 5.48 -17.40
CA SER A 222 11.44 4.58 -17.27
C SER A 222 10.84 4.24 -18.64
N ALA A 223 10.61 5.26 -19.46
CA ALA A 223 10.15 5.08 -20.83
C ALA A 223 11.17 4.28 -21.67
N TRP A 224 12.48 4.52 -21.50
CA TRP A 224 13.52 3.77 -22.22
C TRP A 224 13.57 2.28 -21.84
N TYR A 225 13.39 1.96 -20.55
CA TYR A 225 13.30 0.57 -20.10
C TYR A 225 12.05 -0.13 -20.67
N TYR A 226 10.90 0.55 -20.66
CA TYR A 226 9.67 0.02 -21.24
C TYR A 226 9.81 -0.22 -22.75
N HIS A 227 10.37 0.74 -23.49
CA HIS A 227 10.67 0.61 -24.92
C HIS A 227 11.60 -0.58 -25.22
N ARG A 228 12.67 -0.75 -24.43
CA ARG A 228 13.59 -1.89 -24.59
C ARG A 228 12.87 -3.23 -24.40
N TRP A 229 12.00 -3.31 -23.39
CA TRP A 229 11.16 -4.49 -23.15
C TRP A 229 10.21 -4.75 -24.32
N LEU A 230 9.50 -3.72 -24.80
CA LEU A 230 8.51 -3.82 -25.87
C LEU A 230 9.12 -4.38 -27.17
N LEU A 231 10.36 -4.00 -27.49
CA LEU A 231 11.08 -4.47 -28.68
C LEU A 231 11.77 -5.84 -28.52
N GLY A 232 11.56 -6.54 -27.39
CA GLY A 232 12.10 -7.89 -27.18
C GLY A 232 13.63 -7.95 -27.08
N ARG A 233 14.29 -6.85 -26.71
CA ARG A 233 15.77 -6.78 -26.54
C ARG A 233 16.21 -6.95 -25.07
N ALA A 234 15.48 -7.76 -24.32
CA ALA A 234 15.78 -8.06 -22.91
C ALA A 234 16.90 -9.10 -22.82
#